data_AF-A0A523K1K3-F1
#
_entry.id   AF-A0A523K1K3-F1
#
_cell.length_a   1.000
_cell.length_b   1.000
_cell.length_c   1.000
_cell.angle_alpha   90.00
_cell.angle_beta   90.00
_cell.angle_gamma   90.00
#
_symmetry.space_group_name_H-M   'P 1'
#
loop_
_entity.id
_entity.type
_entity.pdbx_description
1 polymer ?
#
loop_
_entity_poly.entity_id
_entity_poly.type
_entity_poly.pdbx_seq_one_letter_code
_entity_poly.pdbx_strand_id
1 'polypeptide(L)'
;MQRSQVRFEKLVGAVSSDLFRYAFMLCQNRAMAEDLVQETFMRAWRFLDSLRDEKKAKSWLMTTLRREFARQFERYQPRFDDVDLDQIAGNDGIHPEVWAVRRGLGKLPDKYREVLVLQVIGGYSGAEMADMLELPRATVNTRLFRARQQLRKVLESTDQTSVVREERRT
;
A
#
# COMPACT_ATOMS: atom_id res chain seq x y z
N MET A 1 -26.29 -15.10 -12.78
CA MET A 1 -25.88 -15.17 -11.35
C MET A 1 -24.58 -15.95 -11.16
N GLN A 2 -24.52 -17.26 -11.46
CA GLN A 2 -23.29 -18.07 -11.25
C GLN A 2 -22.04 -17.59 -12.03
N ARG A 3 -22.20 -17.13 -13.28
CA ARG A 3 -21.06 -16.64 -14.10
C ARG A 3 -20.41 -15.36 -13.56
N SER A 4 -21.20 -14.48 -12.95
CA SER A 4 -20.70 -13.25 -12.32
C SER A 4 -19.96 -13.56 -11.01
N GLN A 5 -20.49 -14.49 -10.22
CA GLN A 5 -19.85 -14.95 -8.99
C GLN A 5 -18.46 -15.56 -9.24
N VAL A 6 -18.35 -16.50 -10.17
CA VAL A 6 -17.05 -17.13 -10.51
C VAL A 6 -16.05 -16.10 -11.04
N ARG A 7 -16.50 -15.10 -11.81
CA ARG A 7 -15.62 -14.04 -12.31
C ARG A 7 -15.10 -13.15 -11.17
N PHE A 8 -15.97 -12.82 -10.22
CA PHE A 8 -15.59 -12.05 -9.04
C PHE A 8 -14.62 -12.80 -8.14
N GLU A 9 -14.87 -14.08 -7.85
CA GLU A 9 -13.98 -14.91 -7.03
C GLU A 9 -12.56 -14.98 -7.64
N LYS A 10 -12.46 -15.14 -8.97
CA LYS A 10 -11.17 -15.07 -9.67
C LYS A 10 -10.50 -13.70 -9.53
N LEU A 11 -11.24 -12.62 -9.71
CA LEU A 11 -10.73 -11.26 -9.55
C LEU A 11 -10.19 -11.04 -8.12
N VAL A 12 -11.00 -11.39 -7.10
CA VAL A 12 -10.62 -11.28 -5.68
C VAL A 12 -9.39 -12.11 -5.38
N GLY A 13 -9.33 -13.37 -5.83
CA GLY A 13 -8.18 -14.23 -5.65
C GLY A 13 -6.89 -13.65 -6.25
N ALA A 14 -6.99 -13.02 -7.42
CA ALA A 14 -5.83 -12.46 -8.12
C ALA A 14 -5.28 -11.16 -7.48
N VAL A 15 -6.14 -10.33 -6.87
CA VAL A 15 -5.74 -8.96 -6.46
C VAL A 15 -5.85 -8.67 -4.96
N SER A 16 -6.50 -9.53 -4.17
CA SER A 16 -6.75 -9.32 -2.74
C SER A 16 -5.47 -9.04 -1.95
N SER A 17 -4.43 -9.83 -2.19
CA SER A 17 -3.15 -9.71 -1.50
C SER A 17 -2.48 -8.36 -1.77
N ASP A 18 -2.51 -7.89 -3.02
CA ASP A 18 -1.94 -6.61 -3.41
C ASP A 18 -2.75 -5.43 -2.88
N LEU A 19 -4.08 -5.51 -2.95
CA LEU A 19 -4.96 -4.47 -2.39
C LEU A 19 -4.79 -4.34 -0.88
N PHE A 20 -4.69 -5.47 -0.17
CA PHE A 20 -4.49 -5.46 1.27
C PHE A 20 -3.12 -4.89 1.66
N ARG A 21 -2.05 -5.30 0.97
CA ARG A 21 -0.72 -4.71 1.17
C ARG A 21 -0.74 -3.21 0.92
N TYR A 22 -1.37 -2.77 -0.17
CA TYR A 22 -1.50 -1.36 -0.49
C TYR A 22 -2.25 -0.60 0.60
N ALA A 23 -3.44 -1.07 0.99
CA ALA A 23 -4.26 -0.46 2.04
C ALA A 23 -3.50 -0.36 3.37
N PHE A 24 -2.89 -1.46 3.80
CA PHE A 24 -2.14 -1.50 5.05
C PHE A 24 -0.93 -0.57 5.04
N MET A 25 -0.24 -0.44 3.91
CA MET A 25 0.88 0.50 3.79
C MET A 25 0.42 1.96 3.79
N LEU A 26 -0.82 2.25 3.37
CA LEU A 26 -1.40 3.59 3.47
C LEU A 26 -1.81 3.91 4.91
N CYS A 27 -2.60 3.04 5.55
CA CYS A 27 -3.22 3.32 6.84
C CYS A 27 -2.46 2.82 8.07
N GLN A 28 -1.47 1.93 7.90
CA GLN A 28 -0.72 1.28 8.99
C GLN A 28 -1.60 0.63 10.07
N ASN A 29 -2.87 0.35 9.78
CA ASN A 29 -3.83 -0.22 10.72
C ASN A 29 -4.54 -1.39 10.04
N ARG A 30 -4.44 -2.57 10.66
CA ARG A 30 -4.98 -3.79 10.08
C ARG A 30 -6.49 -3.71 9.85
N ALA A 31 -7.25 -3.30 10.87
CA ALA A 31 -8.71 -3.21 10.76
C ALA A 31 -9.12 -2.22 9.68
N MET A 32 -8.51 -1.04 9.63
CA MET A 32 -8.77 -0.05 8.58
C MET A 32 -8.40 -0.58 7.18
N ALA A 33 -7.30 -1.33 7.06
CA ALA A 33 -6.91 -1.95 5.79
C ALA A 33 -7.94 -2.99 5.33
N GLU A 34 -8.42 -3.84 6.24
CA GLU A 34 -9.45 -4.84 5.95
C GLU A 34 -10.74 -4.15 5.50
N ASP A 35 -11.17 -3.11 6.21
CA ASP A 35 -12.38 -2.34 5.88
C ASP A 35 -12.27 -1.66 4.50
N LEU A 36 -11.13 -1.03 4.19
CA LEU A 36 -10.89 -0.40 2.89
C LEU A 36 -10.96 -1.41 1.75
N VAL A 37 -10.37 -2.60 1.93
CA VAL A 37 -10.41 -3.67 0.93
C VAL A 37 -11.83 -4.18 0.75
N GLN A 38 -12.57 -4.39 1.84
CA GLN A 38 -13.96 -4.83 1.79
C GLN A 38 -14.85 -3.83 1.04
N GLU A 39 -14.79 -2.54 1.38
CA GLU A 39 -15.55 -1.48 0.69
C GLU A 39 -15.19 -1.42 -0.80
N THR A 40 -13.91 -1.56 -1.13
CA THR A 40 -13.43 -1.59 -2.53
C THR A 40 -14.04 -2.78 -3.29
N PHE A 41 -14.08 -3.96 -2.69
CA PHE A 41 -14.67 -5.15 -3.32
C PHE A 41 -16.20 -5.08 -3.41
N MET A 42 -16.88 -4.49 -2.41
CA MET A 42 -18.33 -4.25 -2.49
C MET A 42 -18.69 -3.36 -3.67
N ARG A 43 -17.87 -2.34 -3.96
CA ARG A 43 -18.03 -1.50 -5.17
C ARG A 43 -17.70 -2.28 -6.44
N ALA A 44 -16.63 -3.05 -6.42
CA ALA A 44 -16.25 -3.90 -7.57
C ALA A 44 -17.37 -4.87 -7.95
N TRP A 45 -18.08 -5.44 -6.97
CA TRP A 45 -19.23 -6.30 -7.22
C TRP A 45 -20.36 -5.58 -7.99
N ARG A 46 -20.66 -4.33 -7.62
CA ARG A 46 -21.67 -3.51 -8.31
C ARG A 46 -21.30 -3.17 -9.75
N PHE A 47 -20.01 -3.02 -10.04
CA PHE A 47 -19.49 -2.64 -11.36
C PHE A 47 -18.85 -3.79 -12.13
N LEU A 48 -19.05 -5.03 -11.67
CA LEU A 48 -18.29 -6.17 -12.15
C LEU A 48 -18.35 -6.34 -13.66
N ASP A 49 -19.50 -6.09 -14.29
CA ASP A 49 -19.73 -6.23 -15.74
C ASP A 49 -18.97 -5.22 -16.62
N SER A 50 -18.51 -4.14 -16.01
CA SER A 50 -17.63 -3.15 -16.65
C SER A 50 -16.14 -3.50 -16.50
N LEU A 51 -15.76 -4.36 -15.55
CA LEU A 51 -14.38 -4.74 -15.23
C LEU A 51 -13.92 -5.98 -16.03
N ARG A 52 -14.08 -5.94 -17.36
CA ARG A 52 -13.78 -7.10 -18.23
C ARG A 52 -12.29 -7.33 -18.48
N ASP A 53 -11.49 -6.28 -18.36
CA ASP A 53 -10.05 -6.30 -18.59
C ASP A 53 -9.32 -6.32 -17.25
N GLU A 54 -8.55 -7.37 -17.00
CA GLU A 54 -7.86 -7.62 -15.73
C GLU A 54 -6.82 -6.53 -15.39
N LYS A 55 -6.08 -6.02 -16.39
CA LYS A 55 -5.12 -4.94 -16.17
C LYS A 55 -5.82 -3.65 -15.76
N LYS A 56 -6.96 -3.35 -16.39
CA LYS A 56 -7.82 -2.21 -16.01
C LYS A 56 -8.50 -2.43 -14.68
N ALA A 57 -8.86 -3.67 -14.34
CA ALA A 57 -9.48 -4.01 -13.07
C ALA A 57 -8.55 -3.74 -11.89
N LYS A 58 -7.28 -4.21 -11.93
CA LYS A 58 -6.31 -3.92 -10.86
C LYS A 58 -6.10 -2.41 -10.69
N SER A 59 -5.87 -1.68 -11.79
CA SER A 59 -5.70 -0.22 -11.78
C SER A 59 -6.91 0.52 -11.22
N TRP A 60 -8.12 0.13 -11.63
CA TRP A 60 -9.37 0.71 -11.13
C TRP A 60 -9.59 0.41 -9.65
N LEU A 61 -9.29 -0.81 -9.18
CA LEU A 61 -9.40 -1.17 -7.76
C LEU A 61 -8.41 -0.39 -6.90
N MET A 62 -7.15 -0.25 -7.33
CA MET A 62 -6.15 0.56 -6.61
C MET A 62 -6.57 2.03 -6.52
N THR A 63 -7.10 2.59 -7.61
CA THR A 63 -7.63 3.95 -7.65
C THR A 63 -8.85 4.11 -6.74
N THR A 64 -9.77 3.15 -6.77
CA THR A 64 -10.99 3.15 -5.94
C THR A 64 -10.63 3.09 -4.46
N LEU A 65 -9.72 2.19 -4.08
CA LEU A 65 -9.23 2.05 -2.70
C LEU A 65 -8.60 3.35 -2.20
N ARG A 66 -7.75 3.99 -3.02
CA ARG A 66 -7.15 5.30 -2.69
C ARG A 66 -8.21 6.37 -2.45
N ARG A 67 -9.26 6.40 -3.28
CA ARG A 67 -10.38 7.33 -3.11
C ARG A 67 -11.20 7.03 -1.84
N GLU A 68 -11.38 5.76 -1.47
CA GLU A 68 -12.00 5.42 -0.17
C GLU A 68 -11.14 5.91 0.99
N PHE A 69 -9.83 5.66 0.93
CA PHE A 69 -8.90 6.07 1.97
C PHE A 69 -8.91 7.58 2.17
N ALA A 70 -8.81 8.36 1.08
CA ALA A 70 -8.89 9.82 1.14
C ALA A 70 -10.21 10.30 1.77
N ARG A 71 -11.36 9.71 1.38
CA ARG A 71 -12.66 10.03 1.97
C ARG A 71 -12.74 9.72 3.47
N GLN A 72 -12.17 8.61 3.90
CA GLN A 72 -12.16 8.25 5.32
C GLN A 72 -11.22 9.15 6.12
N PHE A 73 -10.06 9.51 5.55
CA PHE A 73 -9.10 10.42 6.18
C PHE A 73 -9.62 11.85 6.32
N GLU A 74 -10.44 12.33 5.38
CA GLU A 74 -11.15 13.61 5.52
C GLU A 74 -12.20 13.61 6.65
N ARG A 75 -12.77 12.44 6.95
CA ARG A 75 -13.84 12.28 7.96
C ARG A 75 -13.33 11.90 9.35
N TYR A 76 -12.12 11.36 9.44
CA TYR A 76 -11.51 10.85 10.66
C TYR A 76 -10.03 11.24 10.61
N GLN A 77 -9.55 12.09 11.52
CA GLN A 77 -8.11 12.27 11.75
C GLN A 77 -7.64 11.14 12.67
N PRO A 78 -7.02 10.05 12.16
CA PRO A 78 -6.57 8.98 13.03
C PRO A 78 -5.25 9.42 13.66
N ARG A 79 -5.16 9.35 15.00
CA ARG A 79 -3.87 9.17 15.65
C ARG A 79 -3.44 7.74 15.29
N PHE A 80 -2.42 7.61 14.45
CA PHE A 80 -1.78 6.32 14.25
C PHE A 80 -1.02 6.00 15.53
N ASP A 81 -1.70 5.37 16.49
CA ASP A 81 -1.01 4.70 17.59
C ASP A 81 -0.20 3.55 16.99
N ASP A 82 1.01 3.33 17.52
CA ASP A 82 2.00 2.37 17.02
C ASP A 82 1.37 0.97 16.87
N VAL A 83 0.88 0.65 15.66
CA VAL A 83 0.38 -0.68 15.36
C VAL A 83 1.58 -1.56 15.12
N ASP A 84 1.62 -2.66 15.86
CA ASP A 84 2.62 -3.70 15.72
C ASP A 84 2.52 -4.31 14.33
N LEU A 85 3.40 -3.85 13.43
CA LEU A 85 3.54 -4.36 12.07
C LEU A 85 3.74 -5.88 12.10
N ASP A 86 4.18 -6.45 13.22
CA ASP A 86 4.58 -7.84 13.38
C ASP A 86 3.48 -8.87 13.03
N GLN A 87 2.20 -8.53 13.15
CA GLN A 87 1.08 -9.49 13.04
C GLN A 87 0.62 -9.86 11.61
N ILE A 88 1.15 -9.22 10.57
CA ILE A 88 0.74 -9.49 9.16
C ILE A 88 1.75 -10.36 8.41
N ALA A 89 2.88 -10.67 9.04
CA ALA A 89 3.77 -11.69 8.54
C ALA A 89 3.15 -13.08 8.78
N GLY A 90 2.18 -13.45 7.96
CA GLY A 90 1.79 -14.84 7.85
C GLY A 90 3.02 -15.66 7.48
N ASN A 91 3.52 -16.42 8.46
CA ASN A 91 4.30 -17.66 8.43
C ASN A 91 5.44 -17.90 7.39
N ASP A 92 5.85 -16.96 6.55
CA ASP A 92 6.83 -17.23 5.51
C ASP A 92 8.10 -16.39 5.71
N GLY A 93 9.03 -16.87 6.55
CA GLY A 93 10.47 -16.56 6.48
C GLY A 93 10.86 -15.15 6.01
N ILE A 94 10.17 -14.10 6.50
CA ILE A 94 10.28 -12.78 5.91
C ILE A 94 11.69 -12.27 6.19
N HIS A 95 12.48 -12.10 5.12
CA HIS A 95 13.85 -11.59 5.20
C HIS A 95 13.89 -10.30 6.04
N PRO A 96 14.88 -10.13 6.94
CA PRO A 96 15.02 -8.93 7.77
C PRO A 96 14.98 -7.62 6.99
N GLU A 97 15.43 -7.64 5.73
CA GLU A 97 15.37 -6.52 4.80
C GLU A 97 13.94 -6.07 4.49
N VAL A 98 13.00 -7.01 4.31
CA VAL A 98 11.59 -6.70 4.02
C VAL A 98 10.94 -6.03 5.24
N TRP A 99 11.29 -6.46 6.45
CA TRP A 99 10.88 -5.81 7.70
C TRP A 99 11.41 -4.39 7.82
N ALA A 100 12.70 -4.20 7.56
CA ALA A 100 13.34 -2.89 7.60
C ALA A 100 12.69 -1.93 6.59
N VAL A 101 12.41 -2.38 5.38
CA VAL A 101 11.70 -1.60 4.35
C VAL A 101 10.30 -1.22 4.81
N ARG A 102 9.54 -2.15 5.40
CA ARG A 102 8.17 -1.86 5.84
C ARG A 102 8.13 -0.86 6.99
N ARG A 103 9.00 -1.02 8.01
CA ARG A 103 9.16 0.00 9.07
C ARG A 103 9.63 1.33 8.51
N GLY A 104 10.54 1.29 7.53
CA GLY A 104 11.04 2.47 6.85
C GLY A 104 9.93 3.26 6.17
N LEU A 105 9.07 2.58 5.42
CA LEU A 105 7.90 3.15 4.76
C LEU A 105 6.93 3.79 5.76
N GLY A 106 6.75 3.18 6.94
CA GLY A 106 5.92 3.75 7.99
C GLY A 106 6.37 5.14 8.47
N LYS A 107 7.67 5.42 8.42
CA LYS A 107 8.25 6.72 8.84
C LYS A 107 8.22 7.81 7.76
N LEU A 108 7.91 7.46 6.51
CA LEU A 108 7.82 8.46 5.44
C LEU A 108 6.54 9.31 5.60
N PRO A 109 6.58 10.62 5.29
CA PRO A 109 5.37 11.41 5.09
C PRO A 109 4.44 10.78 4.04
N ASP A 110 3.13 10.87 4.25
CA ASP A 110 2.12 10.16 3.45
C ASP A 110 2.25 10.43 1.95
N LYS A 111 2.47 11.70 1.55
CA LYS A 111 2.66 12.09 0.14
C LYS A 111 3.84 11.40 -0.56
N TYR A 112 4.85 10.95 0.18
CA TYR A 112 6.01 10.23 -0.35
C TYR A 112 5.79 8.72 -0.26
N ARG A 113 5.16 8.26 0.82
CA ARG A 113 4.77 6.85 0.98
C ARG A 113 3.82 6.43 -0.15
N GLU A 114 2.76 7.19 -0.40
CA GLU A 114 1.72 6.89 -1.40
C GLU A 114 2.31 6.58 -2.79
N VAL A 115 3.14 7.49 -3.33
CA VAL A 115 3.77 7.29 -4.66
C VAL A 115 4.71 6.08 -4.70
N LEU A 116 5.44 5.82 -3.60
CA LEU A 116 6.43 4.75 -3.57
C LEU A 116 5.73 3.38 -3.48
N VAL A 117 4.65 3.29 -2.71
CA VAL A 117 3.87 2.04 -2.59
C VAL A 117 3.14 1.73 -3.90
N LEU A 118 2.56 2.74 -4.56
CA LEU A 118 1.96 2.56 -5.89
C LEU A 118 2.95 2.02 -6.92
N GLN A 119 4.21 2.48 -6.88
CA GLN A 119 5.25 1.97 -7.75
C GLN A 119 5.65 0.53 -7.40
N VAL A 120 5.86 0.22 -6.12
CA VAL A 120 6.42 -1.09 -5.68
C VAL A 120 5.38 -2.21 -5.71
N ILE A 121 4.16 -1.97 -5.24
CA ILE A 121 3.08 -2.98 -5.18
C ILE A 121 2.24 -2.97 -6.46
N GLY A 122 1.94 -1.77 -6.95
CA GLY A 122 1.10 -1.59 -8.14
C GLY A 122 1.86 -1.80 -9.45
N GLY A 123 3.18 -1.63 -9.46
CA GLY A 123 3.99 -1.66 -10.68
C GLY A 123 3.73 -0.47 -11.61
N TYR A 124 3.09 0.59 -11.10
CA TYR A 124 2.65 1.71 -11.94
C TYR A 124 3.80 2.61 -12.37
N SER A 125 3.71 3.07 -13.61
CA SER A 125 4.60 4.08 -14.16
C SER A 125 4.29 5.47 -13.57
N GLY A 126 5.25 6.40 -13.69
CA GLY A 126 5.04 7.78 -13.27
C GLY A 126 3.89 8.49 -13.99
N ALA A 127 3.53 8.04 -15.19
CA ALA A 127 2.37 8.56 -15.93
C ALA A 127 1.06 8.01 -15.34
N GLU A 128 0.94 6.70 -15.15
CA GLU A 128 -0.27 6.10 -14.56
C GLU A 128 -0.52 6.62 -13.14
N MET A 129 0.54 6.80 -12.35
CA MET A 129 0.42 7.40 -11.02
C MET A 129 0.00 8.88 -11.07
N ALA A 130 0.39 9.63 -12.09
CA ALA A 130 -0.06 11.02 -12.26
C ALA A 130 -1.57 11.08 -12.46
N ASP A 131 -2.11 10.18 -13.29
CA ASP A 131 -3.55 10.07 -13.55
C ASP A 131 -4.31 9.59 -12.31
N MET A 132 -3.80 8.57 -11.61
CA MET A 132 -4.42 8.04 -10.38
C MET A 132 -4.46 9.05 -9.24
N LEU A 133 -3.39 9.83 -9.10
CA LEU A 133 -3.21 10.77 -8.01
C LEU A 133 -3.79 12.15 -8.31
N GLU A 134 -4.14 12.41 -9.58
CA GLU A 134 -4.57 13.71 -10.10
C GLU A 134 -3.49 14.79 -9.85
N LEU A 135 -2.23 14.44 -10.18
CA LEU A 135 -1.05 15.28 -9.97
C LEU A 135 -0.23 15.41 -11.25
N PRO A 136 0.52 16.51 -11.43
CA PRO A 136 1.48 16.61 -12.53
C PRO A 136 2.54 15.50 -12.46
N ARG A 137 2.89 14.89 -13.61
CA ARG A 137 3.94 13.85 -13.69
C ARG A 137 5.27 14.30 -13.09
N ALA A 138 5.64 15.57 -13.25
CA ALA A 138 6.82 16.15 -12.63
C ALA A 138 6.76 16.12 -11.09
N THR A 139 5.58 16.36 -10.51
CA THR A 139 5.33 16.27 -9.07
C THR A 139 5.46 14.83 -8.59
N VAL A 140 4.89 13.86 -9.31
CA VAL A 140 5.02 12.43 -9.00
C VAL A 140 6.49 12.00 -9.00
N ASN A 141 7.24 12.35 -10.06
CA ASN A 141 8.66 12.02 -10.17
C ASN A 141 9.49 12.64 -9.03
N THR A 142 9.20 13.89 -8.68
CA THR A 142 9.87 14.58 -7.56
C THR A 142 9.55 13.90 -6.23
N ARG A 143 8.28 13.55 -5.98
CA ARG A 143 7.86 12.83 -4.76
C ARG A 143 8.53 11.46 -4.68
N LEU A 144 8.59 10.71 -5.78
CA LEU A 144 9.27 9.41 -5.85
C LEU A 144 10.77 9.52 -5.54
N PHE A 145 11.44 10.53 -6.11
CA PHE A 145 12.85 10.77 -5.83
C PHE A 145 13.07 11.06 -4.34
N ARG A 146 12.25 11.95 -3.75
CA ARG A 146 12.32 12.26 -2.31
C ARG A 146 11.97 11.07 -1.44
N ALA A 147 10.98 10.26 -1.82
CA ALA A 147 10.59 9.05 -1.11
C ALA A 147 11.76 8.07 -1.04
N ARG A 148 12.42 7.77 -2.17
CA ARG A 148 13.60 6.89 -2.19
C ARG A 148 14.75 7.43 -1.35
N GLN A 149 15.02 8.74 -1.42
CA GLN A 149 16.07 9.38 -0.63
C GLN A 149 15.79 9.29 0.88
N GLN A 150 14.54 9.51 1.30
CA GLN A 150 14.17 9.41 2.71
C GLN A 150 14.17 7.97 3.22
N LEU A 151 13.63 7.02 2.44
CA LEU A 151 13.64 5.62 2.80
C LEU A 151 15.08 5.10 2.97
N ARG A 152 15.99 5.48 2.07
CA ARG A 152 17.41 5.13 2.19
C ARG A 152 18.01 5.61 3.51
N LYS A 153 17.79 6.87 3.91
CA LYS A 153 18.26 7.41 5.20
C LYS A 153 17.68 6.66 6.40
N VAL A 154 16.42 6.27 6.33
CA VAL A 154 15.75 5.52 7.40
C VAL A 154 16.33 4.11 7.52
N LEU A 155 16.66 3.46 6.39
CA LEU A 155 17.30 2.15 6.39
C LEU A 155 18.74 2.22 6.92
N GLU A 156 19.54 3.18 6.46
CA GLU A 156 20.92 3.40 6.92
C GLU A 156 21.00 3.66 8.43
N SER A 157 20.07 4.44 8.99
CA SER A 157 20.01 4.71 10.44
C SER A 157 19.52 3.51 11.27
N THR A 158 18.67 2.66 10.70
CA THR A 158 18.21 1.44 11.36
C THR A 158 19.35 0.42 11.45
N ASP A 159 20.16 0.31 10.39
CA ASP A 159 21.31 -0.59 10.32
C ASP A 159 22.38 -0.27 11.37
N GLN A 160 22.66 1.03 11.58
CA GLN A 160 23.58 1.50 12.63
C GLN A 160 23.07 1.24 14.06
N THR A 161 21.75 1.17 14.26
CA THR A 161 21.14 0.93 15.58
C THR A 161 21.21 -0.56 15.98
N SER A 162 21.19 -1.47 15.00
CA SER A 162 21.40 -2.92 15.23
C SER A 162 22.82 -3.22 15.72
N VAL A 163 23.84 -2.61 15.10
CA VAL A 163 25.26 -2.84 15.43
C VAL A 163 25.58 -2.42 16.87
N VAL A 164 25.06 -1.28 17.33
CA VAL A 164 25.30 -0.76 18.70
C VAL A 164 24.63 -1.63 19.78
N ARG A 165 23.58 -2.39 19.45
CA ARG A 165 22.91 -3.30 20.39
C ARG A 165 23.65 -4.63 20.56
N GLU A 166 24.38 -5.10 19.54
CA GLU A 166 25.24 -6.28 19.65
C GLU A 166 26.50 -6.00 20.47
N GLU A 167 27.11 -4.83 20.31
CA GLU A 167 28.33 -4.44 21.05
C GLU A 167 28.10 -4.26 22.57
N ARG A 168 26.86 -4.02 23.02
CA ARG A 168 26.52 -3.88 24.45
C ARG A 168 26.13 -5.19 25.14
N ARG A 169 26.12 -6.31 24.41
CA ARG A 169 25.82 -7.66 24.91
C ARG A 169 27.05 -8.54 25.10
N THR A 170 28.24 -8.00 24.82
CA THR A 170 29.55 -8.64 25.06
C THR A 170 30.25 -7.92 26.20
#